data_AF-A0A2V9P6P5-F1
#
_entry.id   AF-A0A2V9P6P5-F1
#
_cell.length_a   1.000
_cell.length_b   1.000
_cell.length_c   1.000
_cell.angle_alpha   90.00
_cell.angle_beta   90.00
_cell.angle_gamma   90.00
#
_symmetry.space_group_name_H-M   'P 1'
#
loop_
_entity.id
_entity.type
_entity.pdbx_description
1 polymer ?
#
loop_
_entity_poly.entity_id
_entity_poly.type
_entity_poly.pdbx_seq_one_letter_code
_entity_poly.pdbx_strand_id
1 'polypeptide(L)' 'MAARPKPTKKSSSKTEVAETKSTETKVAEIQPAKGKLGVMIPGMGAVATTFVAGVEAVRKGLASPFGSLTQMGTI' A
#
# COMPACT_ATOMS: atom_id res chain seq x y z
N MET A 1 27.04 32.24 42.44
CA MET A 1 27.03 30.89 41.86
C MET A 1 26.25 30.98 40.54
N ALA A 2 26.77 31.61 39.47
CA ALA A 2 27.87 31.19 38.57
C ALA A 2 27.68 29.72 38.15
N ALA A 3 27.42 29.34 36.89
CA ALA A 3 27.82 29.90 35.58
C ALA A 3 26.72 29.60 34.52
N ARG A 4 26.19 30.61 33.82
CA ARG A 4 26.53 31.11 32.45
C ARG A 4 26.20 30.18 31.25
N PRO A 5 25.39 30.65 30.28
CA PRO A 5 25.12 30.01 28.99
C PRO A 5 26.22 30.27 27.93
N LYS A 6 26.23 29.39 26.90
CA LYS A 6 26.86 29.39 25.54
C LYS A 6 27.85 30.53 25.22
N PRO A 7 29.02 30.29 24.58
CA PRO A 7 29.03 30.15 23.10
C PRO A 7 30.26 29.46 22.43
N THR A 8 30.02 28.89 21.24
CA THR A 8 30.83 28.93 19.99
C THR A 8 32.35 28.69 19.99
N LYS A 9 32.81 27.89 19.02
CA LYS A 9 33.84 28.23 18.01
C LYS A 9 33.90 27.06 17.00
N LYS A 10 34.06 27.22 15.69
CA LYS A 10 34.14 28.39 14.79
C LYS A 10 34.25 27.81 13.37
N SER A 11 33.75 28.54 12.37
CA SER A 11 34.42 28.80 11.07
C SER A 11 34.59 27.61 10.11
N SER A 12 33.72 27.42 9.11
CA SER A 12 33.75 28.08 7.78
C SER A 12 34.92 27.69 6.86
N SER A 13 34.62 26.88 5.84
CA SER A 13 35.26 26.82 4.51
C SER A 13 34.38 25.90 3.63
N LYS A 14 33.50 26.42 2.77
CA LYS A 14 33.74 26.82 1.37
C LYS A 14 34.06 25.64 0.43
N THR A 15 33.26 25.56 -0.65
CA THR A 15 33.58 25.01 -1.98
C THR A 15 33.38 23.51 -2.21
N GLU A 16 32.24 23.18 -2.84
CA GLU A 16 32.11 22.45 -4.11
C GLU A 16 33.15 21.36 -4.42
N VAL A 17 32.73 20.09 -4.40
CA VAL A 17 32.85 19.19 -5.57
C VAL A 17 31.74 18.14 -5.51
N ALA A 18 31.17 17.83 -6.68
CA ALA A 18 30.35 16.67 -7.03
C ALA A 18 30.91 15.36 -6.43
N GLU A 19 30.19 14.26 -6.23
CA GLU A 19 29.18 13.56 -7.04
C GLU A 19 28.73 12.43 -6.07
N THR A 20 27.49 12.02 -5.93
CA THR A 20 26.92 10.98 -6.79
C THR A 20 25.49 10.73 -6.32
N LYS A 21 24.59 10.87 -7.28
CA LYS A 21 23.19 10.43 -7.29
C LYS A 21 23.06 9.02 -6.70
N SER A 22 22.75 8.94 -5.41
CA SER A 22 22.24 7.72 -4.80
C SER A 22 20.77 7.66 -5.17
N THR A 23 20.44 6.91 -6.21
CA THR A 23 19.06 6.55 -6.52
C THR A 23 18.51 5.75 -5.34
N GLU A 24 17.87 6.44 -4.39
CA GLU A 24 16.91 5.83 -3.50
C GLU A 24 15.85 5.20 -4.39
N THR A 25 15.79 3.87 -4.39
CA THR A 25 14.64 3.14 -4.89
C THR A 25 13.47 3.52 -3.98
N LYS A 26 12.79 4.60 -4.34
CA LYS A 26 11.54 5.01 -3.69
C LYS A 26 10.58 3.84 -3.86
N VAL A 27 10.42 3.04 -2.81
CA VAL A 27 9.42 1.97 -2.75
C VAL A 27 8.11 2.67 -3.11
N ALA A 28 7.55 2.31 -4.27
CA ALA A 28 6.36 2.97 -4.77
C ALA A 28 5.27 2.76 -3.71
N GLU A 29 4.81 3.84 -3.10
CA GLU A 29 3.70 3.80 -2.15
C GLU A 29 2.45 3.37 -2.95
N ILE A 30 2.05 2.11 -2.79
CA ILE A 30 0.96 1.52 -3.56
C ILE A 30 -0.33 2.18 -3.08
N GLN A 31 -0.91 3.02 -3.94
CA GLN A 31 -2.19 3.64 -3.63
C GLN A 31 -3.31 2.59 -3.61
N PRO A 32 -4.29 2.71 -2.69
CA PRO A 32 -5.41 1.79 -2.62
C PRO A 32 -6.27 1.89 -3.88
N ALA A 33 -6.75 0.74 -4.36
CA ALA A 33 -7.71 0.69 -5.48
C ALA A 33 -9.04 1.33 -5.05
N LYS A 34 -9.39 2.47 -5.65
CA LYS A 34 -10.65 3.19 -5.42
C LYS A 34 -11.60 2.97 -6.59
N GLY A 35 -12.89 2.77 -6.31
CA GLY A 35 -13.94 2.66 -7.33
C GLY A 35 -14.50 1.24 -7.52
N LYS A 36 -15.27 1.04 -8.59
CA LYS A 36 -15.90 -0.26 -8.94
C LYS A 36 -14.92 -1.11 -9.76
N LEU A 37 -14.76 -2.39 -9.39
CA LEU A 37 -14.02 -3.37 -10.17
C LEU A 37 -14.96 -4.08 -11.15
N GLY A 38 -14.64 -4.08 -12.44
CA GLY A 38 -15.32 -4.89 -13.44
C GLY A 38 -14.69 -6.27 -13.56
N VAL A 39 -15.50 -7.33 -13.57
CA VAL A 39 -15.05 -8.71 -13.80
C VAL A 39 -15.84 -9.27 -14.99
N MET A 40 -15.16 -9.57 -16.09
CA MET A 40 -15.76 -10.17 -17.28
C MET A 40 -15.55 -11.68 -17.26
N ILE A 41 -16.65 -12.44 -17.28
CA ILE A 41 -16.61 -13.91 -17.21
C ILE A 41 -16.95 -14.47 -18.61
N PRO A 42 -16.01 -15.14 -19.29
CA PRO A 42 -16.29 -15.73 -20.59
C PRO A 42 -17.19 -16.96 -20.46
N GLY A 43 -18.40 -16.86 -20.99
CA GLY A 43 -19.40 -17.93 -20.97
C GLY A 43 -20.18 -18.01 -19.66
N MET A 44 -21.38 -18.60 -19.74
CA MET A 44 -22.27 -18.83 -18.60
C MET A 44 -22.33 -20.34 -18.31
N GLY A 45 -22.09 -20.71 -17.06
CA GLY A 45 -22.04 -22.11 -16.62
C GLY A 45 -22.05 -22.23 -15.10
N ALA A 46 -21.82 -23.44 -14.59
CA ALA A 46 -21.88 -23.74 -13.16
C ALA A 46 -20.93 -22.84 -12.33
N VAL A 47 -19.70 -22.62 -12.81
CA VAL A 47 -18.72 -21.80 -12.10
C VAL A 47 -19.08 -20.31 -12.15
N ALA A 48 -19.49 -19.80 -13.32
CA ALA A 48 -19.84 -18.39 -13.46
C ALA A 48 -21.05 -18.01 -12.60
N THR A 49 -22.08 -18.84 -12.59
CA THR A 49 -23.31 -18.59 -11.82
C THR A 49 -23.10 -18.71 -10.33
N THR A 50 -22.32 -19.71 -9.88
CA THR A 50 -21.96 -19.85 -8.45
C THR A 50 -21.06 -18.72 -7.96
N PHE A 51 -20.14 -18.24 -8.80
CA PHE A 51 -19.34 -17.05 -8.49
C PHE A 51 -20.24 -15.83 -8.27
N VAL A 52 -21.14 -15.51 -9.21
CA VAL A 52 -22.04 -14.36 -9.09
C VAL A 52 -22.97 -14.50 -7.88
N ALA A 53 -23.57 -15.67 -7.66
CA ALA A 53 -24.44 -15.92 -6.52
C ALA A 53 -23.69 -15.78 -5.18
N GLY A 54 -22.46 -16.32 -5.10
CA GLY A 54 -21.61 -16.21 -3.92
C GLY A 54 -21.23 -14.77 -3.62
N VAL A 55 -20.79 -14.01 -4.63
CA VAL A 55 -20.45 -12.58 -4.48
C VAL A 55 -21.65 -11.77 -4.01
N GLU A 56 -22.84 -11.98 -4.59
CA GLU A 56 -24.04 -11.27 -4.18
C GLU A 56 -24.51 -11.66 -2.76
N ALA A 57 -24.36 -12.93 -2.37
CA ALA A 57 -24.68 -13.37 -1.01
C ALA A 57 -23.78 -12.71 0.04
N VAL A 58 -22.47 -12.66 -0.22
CA VAL A 58 -21.51 -11.97 0.66
C VAL A 58 -21.77 -10.47 0.67
N ARG A 59 -22.02 -9.84 -0.49
CA ARG A 59 -22.30 -8.39 -0.58
C ARG A 59 -23.56 -7.99 0.19
N LYS A 60 -24.55 -8.88 0.27
CA LYS A 60 -25.79 -8.68 1.04
C LYS A 60 -25.66 -9.09 2.52
N GLY A 61 -24.51 -9.59 2.95
CA GLY A 61 -24.28 -10.04 4.33
C GLY A 61 -25.01 -11.33 4.71
N LEU A 62 -25.44 -12.13 3.72
CA LEU A 62 -26.16 -13.38 3.95
C LEU A 62 -25.23 -14.58 4.19
N ALA A 63 -23.96 -14.46 3.80
CA ALA A 63 -22.95 -15.52 3.94
C ALA A 63 -21.55 -14.91 4.11
N SER A 64 -20.65 -15.67 4.72
CA SER A 64 -19.21 -15.34 4.78
C SER A 64 -18.48 -15.83 3.51
N PRO A 65 -17.36 -15.21 3.12
CA PRO A 65 -16.61 -15.54 1.89
C PRO A 65 -15.76 -16.82 2.05
N PHE A 66 -16.41 -17.95 2.34
CA PHE A 66 -15.75 -19.22 2.57
C PHE A 66 -14.88 -19.67 1.38
N GLY A 67 -13.70 -20.20 1.69
CA GLY A 67 -12.74 -20.67 0.69
C GLY A 67 -11.91 -19.57 0.03
N SER A 68 -12.14 -18.29 0.35
CA SER A 68 -11.30 -17.21 -0.17
C SER A 68 -10.03 -17.00 0.66
N LEU A 69 -8.88 -17.21 0.02
CA LEU A 69 -7.58 -16.96 0.63
C LEU A 69 -7.31 -15.47 0.86
N THR A 70 -7.76 -14.61 -0.06
CA THR A 70 -7.50 -13.17 0.06
C THR A 70 -8.39 -12.49 1.11
N GLN A 71 -9.54 -13.09 1.45
CA GLN A 71 -10.42 -12.55 2.49
C GLN A 71 -10.31 -13.26 3.85
N MET A 72 -9.93 -14.54 3.90
CA MET A 72 -9.87 -15.33 5.14
C MET A 72 -8.46 -15.78 5.53
N GLY A 73 -7.48 -15.64 4.63
CA GLY A 73 -6.09 -15.99 4.92
C GLY A 73 -5.52 -15.07 6.01
N THR A 74 -4.74 -15.65 6.91
CA THR A 74 -3.95 -14.91 7.91
C THR A 74 -2.49 -14.90 7.46
N ILE A 75 -1.80 -13.78 7.65
CA ILE A 75 -0.38 -13.57 7.32
C ILE A 75 0.42 -13.54 8.62
#